data_AF-A0A651GUW0-F1
#
_entry.id   AF-A0A651GUW0-F1
#
_cell.length_a   1.000
_cell.length_b   1.000
_cell.length_c   1.000
_cell.angle_alpha   90.00
_cell.angle_beta   90.00
_cell.angle_gamma   90.00
#
_symmetry.space_group_name_H-M   'P 1'
#
loop_
_entity.id
_entity.type
_entity.pdbx_description
1 polymer ?
#
loop_
_entity_poly.entity_id
_entity_poly.type
_entity_poly.pdbx_seq_one_letter_code
_entity_poly.pdbx_strand_id
1 'polypeptide(L)'
;MKALKSKSKPHALQTRTGFIHRMRLIIRSLSADKLVLGGMILVLLVYLTPLLGEGMMRTHMWRQADCLSLTHHYYTGNSFLEPEMHIQLGHQYTSGKSAGEFPVLYYAVAGFWKVFGKSYLSFRLFYLLIFLAGIWSFYRSLSLVFGGKFGRRG
;
A
#
# COMPACT_ATOMS: atom_id res chain seq x y z
N MET A 1 27.53 -8.56 68.18
CA MET A 1 27.83 -8.87 66.76
C MET A 1 26.56 -9.31 66.05
N LYS A 2 25.91 -8.45 65.25
CA LYS A 2 24.80 -8.86 64.36
C LYS A 2 25.32 -8.79 62.92
N ALA A 3 25.60 -9.96 62.35
CA ALA A 3 26.01 -10.08 60.95
C ALA A 3 24.83 -9.73 60.03
N LEU A 4 24.99 -8.65 59.27
CA LEU A 4 24.07 -8.24 58.21
C LEU A 4 24.15 -9.26 57.07
N LYS A 5 23.13 -10.12 56.94
CA LYS A 5 22.90 -10.96 55.76
C LYS A 5 22.63 -10.05 54.55
N SER A 6 23.63 -9.86 53.71
CA SER A 6 23.48 -9.33 52.35
C SER A 6 22.64 -10.34 51.54
N LYS A 7 21.34 -10.06 51.38
CA LYS A 7 20.48 -10.81 50.46
C LYS A 7 20.87 -10.44 49.04
N SER A 8 21.68 -11.29 48.39
CA SER A 8 21.87 -11.23 46.95
C SER A 8 20.51 -11.43 46.27
N LYS A 9 20.12 -10.48 45.42
CA LYS A 9 18.87 -10.59 44.66
C LYS A 9 18.99 -11.77 43.69
N PRO A 10 17.96 -12.63 43.56
CA PRO A 10 18.04 -13.81 42.71
C PRO A 10 18.25 -13.40 41.25
N HIS A 11 19.20 -14.05 40.58
CA HIS A 11 19.66 -13.77 39.22
C HIS A 11 18.53 -13.69 38.17
N ALA A 12 17.41 -14.40 38.40
CA ALA A 12 16.21 -14.37 37.57
C ALA A 12 15.41 -13.06 37.64
N LEU A 13 15.52 -12.28 38.73
CA LEU A 13 14.85 -10.97 38.84
C LEU A 13 15.59 -9.88 38.04
N GLN A 14 16.92 -10.01 37.91
CA GLN A 14 17.79 -9.05 37.25
C GLN A 14 17.68 -9.14 35.71
N THR A 15 17.46 -10.33 35.17
CA THR A 15 17.23 -10.55 33.73
C THR A 15 15.84 -10.08 33.27
N ARG A 16 14.78 -10.28 34.09
CA ARG A 16 13.43 -9.76 33.80
C ARG A 16 13.39 -8.22 33.77
N THR A 17 14.10 -7.55 34.66
CA THR A 17 14.17 -6.08 34.69
C THR A 17 14.93 -5.52 33.48
N GLY A 18 16.01 -6.19 33.06
CA GLY A 18 16.74 -5.82 31.84
C GLY A 18 15.91 -5.94 30.56
N PHE A 19 15.10 -7.00 30.43
CA PHE A 19 14.21 -7.20 29.29
C PHE A 19 13.11 -6.14 29.21
N ILE A 20 12.42 -5.85 30.31
CA ILE A 20 11.36 -4.82 30.37
C ILE A 20 11.95 -3.43 30.09
N HIS A 21 13.16 -3.13 30.57
CA HIS A 21 13.84 -1.88 30.30
C HIS A 21 14.21 -1.74 28.81
N ARG A 22 14.75 -2.80 28.19
CA ARG A 22 15.04 -2.82 26.74
C ARG A 22 13.77 -2.68 25.90
N MET A 23 12.68 -3.36 26.25
CA MET A 23 11.38 -3.17 25.59
C MET A 23 10.88 -1.74 25.69
N ARG A 24 10.99 -1.10 26.87
CA ARG A 24 10.59 0.31 27.05
C ARG A 24 11.44 1.28 26.23
N LEU A 25 12.73 1.02 26.09
CA LEU A 25 13.62 1.82 25.25
C LEU A 25 13.27 1.69 23.76
N ILE A 26 12.93 0.48 23.29
CA ILE A 26 12.47 0.24 21.91
C ILE A 26 11.12 0.94 21.66
N ILE A 27 10.16 0.80 22.57
CA ILE A 27 8.85 1.47 22.44
C ILE A 27 9.02 3.00 22.45
N ARG A 28 9.94 3.54 23.27
CA ARG A 28 10.26 4.97 23.27
C ARG A 28 11.01 5.45 22.03
N SER A 29 11.66 4.57 21.27
CA SER A 29 12.42 4.93 20.06
C SER A 29 11.59 4.88 18.77
N LEU A 30 10.36 4.35 18.83
CA LEU A 30 9.41 4.41 17.73
C LEU A 30 8.79 5.81 17.62
N SER A 31 9.11 6.51 16.55
CA SER A 31 8.38 7.71 16.15
C SER A 31 7.03 7.34 15.56
N ALA A 32 6.08 8.28 15.61
CA ALA A 32 4.78 8.13 14.97
C ALA A 32 4.90 7.75 13.48
N ASP A 33 5.88 8.32 12.78
CA ASP A 33 6.18 7.99 11.38
C ASP A 33 6.52 6.51 11.19
N LYS A 34 7.36 5.93 12.06
CA LYS A 34 7.73 4.50 11.99
C LYS A 34 6.53 3.60 12.28
N LEU A 35 5.64 4.01 13.19
CA LEU A 35 4.40 3.28 13.47
C LEU A 35 3.46 3.30 12.27
N VAL A 36 3.28 4.45 11.62
CA VAL A 36 2.46 4.59 10.41
C VAL A 36 3.03 3.76 9.27
N LEU A 37 4.33 3.85 9.00
CA LEU A 37 5.00 3.03 7.98
C LEU A 37 4.88 1.53 8.28
N GLY A 38 5.09 1.11 9.53
CA GLY A 38 4.90 -0.27 9.95
C GLY A 38 3.45 -0.75 9.74
N GLY A 39 2.47 0.10 10.06
CA GLY A 39 1.06 -0.16 9.80
C GLY A 39 0.73 -0.29 8.30
N MET A 40 1.30 0.58 7.46
CA MET A 40 1.16 0.51 6.01
C MET A 40 1.74 -0.79 5.43
N ILE A 41 2.92 -1.20 5.92
CA ILE A 41 3.53 -2.49 5.54
C ILE A 41 2.66 -3.66 5.99
N LEU A 42 2.09 -3.60 7.19
CA LEU A 42 1.17 -4.63 7.65
C LEU A 42 -0.07 -4.72 6.76
N VAL A 43 -0.68 -3.59 6.40
CA VAL A 43 -1.81 -3.54 5.46
C VAL A 43 -1.42 -4.14 4.10
N LEU A 44 -0.23 -3.81 3.57
CA LEU A 44 0.29 -4.44 2.36
C LEU A 44 0.32 -5.95 2.48
N LEU A 45 0.94 -6.49 3.54
CA LEU A 45 1.11 -7.92 3.72
C LEU A 45 -0.24 -8.64 3.87
N VAL A 46 -1.16 -8.07 4.65
CA VAL A 46 -2.50 -8.65 4.85
C VAL A 46 -3.35 -8.57 3.58
N TYR A 47 -3.24 -7.48 2.81
CA TYR A 47 -4.03 -7.29 1.60
C TYR A 47 -3.47 -8.08 0.41
N LEU A 48 -2.15 -8.15 0.26
CA LEU A 48 -1.51 -8.87 -0.85
C LEU A 48 -1.65 -10.37 -0.71
N THR A 49 -1.53 -10.94 0.50
CA THR A 49 -1.51 -12.41 0.71
C THR A 49 -2.69 -13.17 0.08
N PRO A 50 -3.97 -12.78 0.26
CA PRO A 50 -5.09 -13.45 -0.42
C PRO A 50 -5.22 -13.07 -1.90
N LEU A 51 -4.58 -11.99 -2.36
CA LEU A 51 -4.72 -11.47 -3.73
C LEU A 51 -3.59 -11.91 -4.69
N LEU A 52 -2.59 -12.67 -4.23
CA LEU A 52 -1.42 -13.03 -5.04
C LEU A 52 -1.75 -13.89 -6.30
N GLY A 53 -2.90 -14.57 -6.33
CA GLY A 53 -3.29 -15.43 -7.45
C GLY A 53 -4.66 -15.18 -8.06
N GLU A 54 -5.49 -14.33 -7.45
CA GLU A 54 -6.90 -14.20 -7.85
C GLU A 54 -7.07 -13.29 -9.06
N GLY A 55 -7.91 -13.68 -10.01
CA GLY A 55 -8.27 -12.88 -11.19
C GLY A 55 -9.31 -11.79 -10.87
N MET A 56 -10.19 -11.49 -11.84
CA MET A 56 -11.29 -10.55 -11.62
C MET A 56 -12.24 -11.06 -10.53
N MET A 57 -12.59 -10.22 -9.57
CA MET A 57 -13.46 -10.58 -8.45
C MET A 57 -14.92 -10.24 -8.77
N ARG A 58 -15.87 -10.94 -8.12
CA ARG A 58 -17.33 -10.89 -8.44
C ARG A 58 -17.94 -9.48 -8.53
N THR A 59 -17.53 -8.55 -7.67
CA THR A 59 -18.14 -7.21 -7.62
C THR A 59 -17.67 -6.33 -8.77
N HIS A 60 -18.62 -5.79 -9.55
CA HIS A 60 -18.32 -4.95 -10.73
C HIS A 60 -17.32 -5.59 -11.71
N MET A 61 -17.46 -6.90 -11.95
CA MET A 61 -16.57 -7.65 -12.84
C MET A 61 -16.46 -7.02 -14.24
N TRP A 62 -17.57 -6.53 -14.80
CA TRP A 62 -17.57 -5.82 -16.07
C TRP A 62 -16.66 -4.59 -16.06
N ARG A 63 -16.68 -3.80 -14.96
CA ARG A 63 -15.79 -2.64 -14.80
C ARG A 63 -14.33 -3.06 -14.71
N GLN A 64 -14.03 -4.11 -13.93
CA GLN A 64 -12.67 -4.63 -13.84
C GLN A 64 -12.17 -5.11 -15.21
N ALA A 65 -13.02 -5.78 -15.98
CA ALA A 65 -12.73 -6.23 -17.34
C ALA A 65 -12.49 -5.04 -18.29
N ASP A 66 -13.33 -4.01 -18.26
CA ASP A 66 -13.17 -2.78 -19.05
C ASP A 66 -11.84 -2.09 -18.74
N CYS A 67 -11.50 -1.94 -17.45
CA CYS A 67 -10.25 -1.33 -17.01
C CYS A 67 -9.02 -2.12 -17.50
N LEU A 68 -9.04 -3.44 -17.35
CA LEU A 68 -7.98 -4.35 -17.80
C LEU A 68 -7.84 -4.32 -19.32
N SER A 69 -8.97 -4.31 -20.02
CA SER A 69 -9.06 -4.19 -21.47
C SER A 69 -8.39 -2.91 -21.96
N LEU A 70 -8.79 -1.77 -21.41
CA LEU A 70 -8.26 -0.45 -21.77
C LEU A 70 -6.74 -0.36 -21.51
N THR A 71 -6.31 -0.84 -20.35
CA THR A 71 -4.89 -0.92 -19.98
C THR A 71 -4.10 -1.79 -20.96
N HIS A 72 -4.69 -2.90 -21.43
CA HIS A 72 -4.03 -3.76 -22.39
C HIS A 72 -3.80 -3.07 -23.74
N HIS A 73 -4.78 -2.33 -24.25
CA HIS A 73 -4.61 -1.57 -25.50
C HIS A 73 -3.53 -0.50 -25.39
N TYR A 74 -3.44 0.21 -24.26
CA TYR A 74 -2.32 1.13 -24.00
C TYR A 74 -0.97 0.43 -23.89
N TYR A 75 -0.95 -0.77 -23.30
CA TYR A 75 0.25 -1.57 -23.19
C TYR A 75 0.75 -2.02 -24.57
N THR A 76 -0.16 -2.41 -25.47
CA THR A 76 0.17 -2.88 -26.82
C THR A 76 0.48 -1.76 -27.81
N GLY A 77 0.07 -0.51 -27.56
CA GLY A 77 0.52 0.63 -28.36
C GLY A 77 -0.45 1.78 -28.58
N ASN A 78 -1.67 1.76 -28.02
CA ASN A 78 -2.60 2.87 -28.20
C ASN A 78 -2.01 4.18 -27.62
N SER A 79 -2.28 5.28 -28.33
CA SER A 79 -1.90 6.63 -27.90
C SER A 79 -2.75 7.09 -26.72
N PHE A 80 -2.22 7.97 -25.86
CA PHE A 80 -2.87 8.40 -24.61
C PHE A 80 -4.33 8.87 -24.75
N LEU A 81 -4.65 9.62 -25.82
CA LEU A 81 -5.99 10.15 -26.08
C LEU A 81 -6.86 9.23 -26.94
N GLU A 82 -6.42 7.98 -27.11
CA GLU A 82 -7.06 6.98 -27.98
C GLU A 82 -7.53 5.75 -27.18
N PRO A 83 -8.33 5.92 -26.10
CA PRO A 83 -8.82 4.82 -25.26
C PRO A 83 -9.65 3.84 -26.07
N GLU A 84 -9.37 2.56 -25.89
CA GLU A 84 -10.09 1.50 -26.60
C GLU A 84 -10.27 0.28 -25.71
N MET A 85 -11.46 -0.32 -25.79
CA MET A 85 -11.77 -1.58 -25.13
C MET A 85 -11.87 -2.71 -26.16
N HIS A 86 -11.73 -3.96 -25.73
CA HIS A 86 -11.93 -5.13 -26.58
C HIS A 86 -13.38 -5.21 -27.06
N ILE A 87 -14.33 -4.77 -26.22
CA ILE A 87 -15.75 -4.76 -26.58
C ILE A 87 -16.03 -3.68 -27.63
N GLN A 88 -16.45 -4.11 -28.81
CA GLN A 88 -16.66 -3.23 -29.97
C GLN A 88 -18.09 -2.68 -29.97
N LEU A 89 -18.42 -1.77 -29.05
CA LEU A 89 -19.75 -1.13 -28.98
C LEU A 89 -19.78 0.27 -29.62
N GLY A 90 -18.63 0.85 -29.93
CA GLY A 90 -18.53 2.15 -30.58
C GLY A 90 -18.66 2.04 -32.10
N HIS A 91 -18.97 3.17 -32.75
CA HIS A 91 -19.04 3.30 -34.23
C HIS A 91 -19.83 2.17 -34.90
N GLN A 92 -21.12 2.03 -34.60
CA GLN A 92 -21.97 0.96 -35.17
C GLN A 92 -21.38 -0.45 -35.00
N TYR A 93 -20.84 -0.73 -33.81
CA TYR A 93 -20.20 -2.00 -33.45
C TYR A 93 -18.89 -2.33 -34.20
N THR A 94 -18.19 -1.31 -34.71
CA THR A 94 -16.92 -1.47 -35.45
C THR A 94 -15.69 -0.99 -34.70
N SER A 95 -15.85 -0.40 -33.51
CA SER A 95 -14.73 0.08 -32.71
C SER A 95 -14.93 -0.15 -31.21
N GLY A 96 -13.82 -0.29 -30.48
CA GLY A 96 -13.81 -0.29 -29.02
C GLY A 96 -13.69 1.10 -28.38
N LYS A 97 -13.70 2.15 -29.20
CA LYS A 97 -13.51 3.54 -28.75
C LYS A 97 -14.69 3.98 -27.90
N SER A 98 -14.40 4.50 -26.71
CA SER A 98 -15.44 4.95 -25.78
C SER A 98 -14.97 6.14 -24.95
N ALA A 99 -15.84 7.14 -24.82
CA ALA A 99 -15.69 8.24 -23.89
C ALA A 99 -16.31 7.86 -22.54
N GLY A 100 -15.55 7.12 -21.72
CA GLY A 100 -16.00 6.66 -20.41
C GLY A 100 -15.37 7.42 -19.24
N GLU A 101 -14.04 7.34 -19.12
CA GLU A 101 -13.28 7.94 -18.03
C GLU A 101 -11.96 8.52 -18.55
N PHE A 102 -11.37 9.42 -17.76
CA PHE A 102 -10.05 9.95 -18.06
C PHE A 102 -8.99 8.83 -18.03
N PRO A 103 -8.18 8.65 -19.09
CA PRO A 103 -7.41 7.42 -19.28
C PRO A 103 -6.13 7.32 -18.44
N VAL A 104 -5.84 8.32 -17.61
CA VAL A 104 -4.52 8.49 -16.97
C VAL A 104 -4.07 7.29 -16.16
N LEU A 105 -4.97 6.67 -15.40
CA LEU A 105 -4.62 5.54 -14.55
C LEU A 105 -4.30 4.32 -15.41
N TYR A 106 -5.11 4.03 -16.42
CA TYR A 106 -4.90 2.90 -17.33
C TYR A 106 -3.64 3.05 -18.16
N TYR A 107 -3.36 4.27 -18.64
CA TYR A 107 -2.13 4.57 -19.37
C TYR A 107 -0.89 4.44 -18.47
N ALA A 108 -0.96 4.93 -17.23
CA ALA A 108 0.13 4.80 -16.27
C ALA A 108 0.38 3.33 -15.88
N VAL A 109 -0.68 2.55 -15.65
CA VAL A 109 -0.55 1.10 -15.41
C VAL A 109 0.03 0.38 -16.63
N ALA A 110 -0.34 0.77 -17.84
CA ALA A 110 0.26 0.21 -19.05
C ALA A 110 1.78 0.46 -19.12
N GLY A 111 2.23 1.67 -18.74
CA GLY A 111 3.65 1.97 -18.57
C GLY A 111 4.30 1.11 -17.48
N PHE A 112 3.63 0.95 -16.34
CA PHE A 112 4.08 0.08 -15.25
C PHE A 112 4.23 -1.39 -15.69
N TRP A 113 3.28 -1.90 -16.48
CA TRP A 113 3.33 -3.24 -17.07
C TRP A 113 4.50 -3.43 -18.04
N LYS A 114 4.97 -2.38 -18.73
CA LYS A 114 6.18 -2.47 -19.58
C LYS A 114 7.45 -2.72 -18.77
N VAL A 115 7.47 -2.33 -17.49
CA VAL A 115 8.63 -2.51 -16.59
C VAL A 115 8.53 -3.79 -15.78
N PHE A 116 7.37 -4.07 -15.19
CA PHE A 116 7.17 -5.19 -14.24
C PHE A 116 6.46 -6.41 -14.83
N GLY A 117 6.01 -6.32 -16.09
CA GLY A 117 5.23 -7.35 -16.76
C GLY A 117 3.72 -7.25 -16.49
N LYS A 118 2.93 -7.73 -17.46
CA LYS A 118 1.47 -7.78 -17.38
C LYS A 118 1.04 -8.91 -16.45
N SER A 119 0.40 -8.57 -15.33
CA SER A 119 -0.26 -9.51 -14.42
C SER A 119 -1.33 -8.81 -13.60
N TYR A 120 -2.26 -9.59 -13.02
CA TYR A 120 -3.23 -9.04 -12.06
C TYR A 120 -2.54 -8.46 -10.82
N LEU A 121 -1.44 -9.08 -10.39
CA LEU A 121 -0.64 -8.58 -9.28
C LEU A 121 -0.02 -7.23 -9.60
N SER A 122 0.61 -7.07 -10.76
CA SER A 122 1.23 -5.79 -11.14
C SER A 122 0.20 -4.68 -11.29
N PHE A 123 -0.99 -5.00 -11.83
CA PHE A 123 -2.12 -4.05 -11.86
C PHE A 123 -2.51 -3.58 -10.46
N ARG A 124 -2.72 -4.52 -9.52
CA ARG A 124 -3.13 -4.21 -8.14
C ARG A 124 -2.06 -3.46 -7.36
N LEU A 125 -0.80 -3.85 -7.50
CA LEU A 125 0.32 -3.19 -6.86
C LEU A 125 0.36 -1.71 -7.21
N PHE A 126 0.11 -1.35 -8.48
CA PHE A 126 0.06 0.03 -8.90
C PHE A 126 -0.98 0.85 -8.13
N TYR A 127 -2.23 0.38 -8.06
CA TYR A 127 -3.29 1.08 -7.31
C TYR A 127 -3.04 1.09 -5.80
N LEU A 128 -2.45 0.02 -5.27
CA LEU A 128 -2.09 -0.07 -3.86
C LEU A 128 -1.00 0.95 -3.50
N LEU A 129 -0.02 1.18 -4.37
CA LEU A 129 0.99 2.23 -4.19
C LEU A 129 0.35 3.63 -4.18
N ILE A 130 -0.58 3.90 -5.09
CA ILE A 130 -1.34 5.18 -5.09
C ILE A 130 -2.10 5.34 -3.78
N PHE A 131 -2.80 4.30 -3.33
CA PHE A 131 -3.55 4.33 -2.07
C PHE A 131 -2.64 4.61 -0.87
N LEU A 132 -1.50 3.93 -0.78
CA LEU A 132 -0.51 4.16 0.26
C LEU A 132 0.09 5.57 0.22
N ALA A 133 0.40 6.08 -0.97
CA ALA A 133 0.86 7.46 -1.14
C ALA A 133 -0.21 8.46 -0.67
N GLY A 134 -1.49 8.17 -0.91
CA GLY A 134 -2.63 8.92 -0.40
C GLY A 134 -2.71 8.93 1.12
N ILE A 135 -2.64 7.76 1.76
CA ILE A 135 -2.62 7.64 3.23
C ILE A 135 -1.45 8.42 3.82
N TRP A 136 -0.25 8.27 3.25
CA TRP A 136 0.94 8.96 3.72
C TRP A 136 0.78 10.48 3.61
N SER A 137 0.32 10.97 2.47
CA SER A 137 0.09 12.40 2.23
C SER A 137 -1.00 12.96 3.16
N PHE A 138 -2.04 12.18 3.41
CA PHE A 138 -3.10 12.54 4.36
C PHE A 138 -2.56 12.63 5.79
N TYR A 139 -1.81 11.62 6.25
CA TYR A 139 -1.14 11.63 7.55
C TYR A 139 -0.24 12.87 7.71
N ARG A 140 0.56 13.19 6.70
CA ARG A 140 1.41 14.39 6.70
C ARG A 140 0.58 15.66 6.79
N SER A 141 -0.51 15.76 6.03
CA SER A 141 -1.41 16.90 6.07
C SER A 141 -2.03 17.09 7.46
N LEU A 142 -2.50 16.01 8.09
CA LEU A 142 -3.00 16.05 9.47
C LEU A 142 -1.91 16.49 10.45
N SER A 143 -0.67 16.00 10.30
CA SER A 143 0.43 16.39 11.16
C SER A 143 0.80 17.87 11.03
N LEU A 144 0.55 18.49 9.87
CA LEU A 144 0.74 19.92 9.66
C LEU A 144 -0.38 20.72 10.33
N VAL A 145 -1.63 20.30 10.17
CA VAL A 145 -2.80 21.00 10.72
C VAL A 145 -2.84 20.92 12.25
N PHE A 146 -2.56 19.74 12.82
CA PHE A 146 -2.61 19.49 14.27
C PHE A 146 -1.24 19.62 14.95
N GLY A 147 -0.37 20.45 14.37
CA GLY A 147 1.10 20.52 14.54
C GLY A 147 1.71 20.73 15.93
N GLY A 148 1.33 19.96 16.95
CA GLY A 148 1.95 20.03 18.28
C GLY A 148 2.19 18.70 19.00
N LYS A 149 1.61 17.57 18.57
CA LYS A 149 1.72 16.29 19.32
C LYS A 149 2.09 15.07 18.49
N PHE A 150 2.07 15.18 17.16
CA PHE A 150 2.43 14.08 16.26
C PHE A 150 3.84 14.30 15.69
N GLY A 151 4.83 13.69 16.36
CA GLY A 151 6.06 13.22 15.71
C GLY A 151 7.11 14.24 15.27
N ARG A 152 6.88 15.55 15.26
CA ARG A 152 7.98 16.52 15.05
C ARG A 152 8.72 16.81 16.35
N ARG A 153 9.58 15.89 16.77
CA ARG A 153 10.80 16.28 17.49
C ARG A 153 11.87 16.47 16.40
N GLY A 154 11.97 17.71 15.93
CA GLY A 154 13.20 18.18 15.29
C GLY A 154 14.31 18.23 16.33
#